data_AF-A0A127AXC1-F1
#
_entry.id   AF-A0A127AXC1-F1
#
_cell.length_a   1.000
_cell.length_b   1.000
_cell.length_c   1.000
_cell.angle_alpha   90.00
_cell.angle_beta   90.00
_cell.angle_gamma   90.00
#
_symmetry.space_group_name_H-M   'P 1'
#
loop_
_entity.id
_entity.type
_entity.pdbx_description
1 polymer ?
#
loop_
_entity_poly.entity_id
_entity_poly.type
_entity_poly.pdbx_seq_one_letter_code
_entity_poly.pdbx_strand_id
1 'polypeptide(L)'
;DNELRFSLLCQAALEAPRVLNLNCSTYFSGPYGEDVLFIANDWHTALIPCYLKSMYQSRGIYLNAKVAFCIHNIAYQGRFAFSDFPLLNLPDEFRGSFDFIDGYEKPVKGRKINWMKAGILESHRVVTVSPYYAQELVSAVDKGVELDNVLRKT
;
A
#
# COMPACT_ATOMS: atom_id res chain seq x y z
N ASP A 1 -17.22 2.07 6.22
CA ASP A 1 -16.75 3.47 6.29
C ASP A 1 -15.23 3.60 6.12
N ASN A 2 -14.40 2.82 6.83
CA ASN A 2 -12.93 2.93 6.70
C ASN A 2 -12.37 2.64 5.29
N GLU A 3 -12.85 1.61 4.58
CA GLU A 3 -12.35 1.29 3.22
C GLU A 3 -12.55 2.46 2.25
N LEU A 4 -13.75 3.04 2.22
CA LEU A 4 -14.04 4.20 1.38
C LEU A 4 -13.15 5.40 1.76
N ARG A 5 -13.02 5.70 3.06
CA ARG A 5 -12.21 6.81 3.57
C ARG A 5 -10.76 6.73 3.08
N PHE A 6 -10.14 5.57 3.21
CA PHE A 6 -8.73 5.42 2.88
C PHE A 6 -8.49 5.17 1.39
N SER A 7 -9.47 4.62 0.67
CA SER A 7 -9.46 4.61 -0.79
C SER A 7 -9.47 6.03 -1.37
N LEU A 8 -10.33 6.91 -0.85
CA LEU A 8 -10.38 8.33 -1.24
C LEU A 8 -9.07 9.05 -0.92
N LEU A 9 -8.48 8.81 0.26
CA LEU A 9 -7.18 9.36 0.61
C LEU A 9 -6.10 8.99 -0.43
N CYS A 10 -6.02 7.71 -0.81
CA CYS A 10 -5.01 7.24 -1.76
C CYS A 10 -5.21 7.84 -3.15
N GLN A 11 -6.45 7.92 -3.64
CA GLN A 11 -6.75 8.52 -4.94
C GLN A 11 -6.44 10.02 -4.94
N ALA A 12 -6.87 10.76 -3.91
CA ALA A 12 -6.57 12.18 -3.80
C ALA A 12 -5.05 12.46 -3.70
N ALA A 13 -4.30 11.60 -3.00
CA ALA A 13 -2.85 11.70 -2.88
C ALA A 13 -2.12 11.52 -4.22
N LEU A 14 -2.69 10.78 -5.17
CA LEU A 14 -2.15 10.61 -6.53
C LEU A 14 -2.55 11.75 -7.47
N GLU A 15 -3.64 12.47 -7.21
CA GLU A 15 -3.99 13.66 -7.99
C GLU A 15 -3.22 14.91 -7.55
N ALA A 16 -3.04 15.09 -6.24
CA ALA A 16 -2.49 16.31 -5.65
C ALA A 16 -1.18 16.80 -6.29
N PRO A 17 -0.16 15.94 -6.58
CA PRO A 17 1.10 16.41 -7.16
C PRO A 17 0.96 16.97 -8.58
N ARG A 18 -0.11 16.61 -9.31
CA ARG A 18 -0.36 17.06 -10.69
C ARG A 18 -1.24 18.30 -10.77
N VAL A 19 -2.22 18.43 -9.87
CA VAL A 19 -3.27 19.45 -9.98
C VAL A 19 -3.08 20.66 -9.07
N LEU A 20 -2.35 20.51 -7.95
CA LEU A 20 -2.16 21.62 -7.01
C LEU A 20 -1.02 22.52 -7.45
N ASN A 21 -1.32 23.80 -7.68
CA ASN A 21 -0.33 24.81 -7.99
C ASN A 21 0.24 25.40 -6.68
N LEU A 22 1.48 25.06 -6.33
CA LEU A 22 2.10 25.41 -5.06
C LEU A 22 3.28 26.37 -5.28
N ASN A 23 3.13 27.62 -4.82
CA ASN A 23 4.09 28.70 -5.07
C ASN A 23 4.69 29.29 -3.78
N CYS A 24 4.65 28.53 -2.69
CA CYS A 24 5.17 28.96 -1.39
C CYS A 24 6.69 28.77 -1.24
N SER A 25 7.33 28.02 -2.14
CA SER A 25 8.78 27.81 -2.13
C SER A 25 9.49 28.88 -2.95
N THR A 26 10.67 29.31 -2.52
CA THR A 26 11.56 30.21 -3.30
C THR A 26 12.27 29.49 -4.45
N TYR A 27 12.31 28.15 -4.42
CA TYR A 27 13.06 27.33 -5.38
C TYR A 27 12.15 26.56 -6.34
N PHE A 28 10.88 26.36 -5.99
CA PHE A 28 9.93 25.56 -6.75
C PHE A 28 8.60 26.30 -6.86
N SER A 29 7.94 26.18 -8.01
CA SER A 29 6.65 26.79 -8.29
C SER A 29 5.87 25.88 -9.24
N GLY A 30 4.54 26.04 -9.29
CA GLY A 30 3.70 25.16 -10.08
C GLY A 30 3.32 23.85 -9.37
N PRO A 31 2.81 22.86 -10.12
CA PRO A 31 2.61 21.51 -9.61
C PRO A 31 3.94 20.78 -9.41
N TYR A 32 3.96 19.80 -8.50
CA TYR A 32 5.13 18.92 -8.31
C TYR A 32 5.48 18.11 -9.57
N GLY A 33 4.47 17.76 -10.37
CA GLY A 33 4.63 16.98 -11.59
C GLY A 33 4.61 15.48 -11.34
N GLU A 34 5.33 14.73 -12.18
CA GLU A 34 5.22 13.28 -12.28
C GLU A 34 6.48 12.50 -11.87
N ASP A 35 7.62 13.17 -11.72
CA ASP A 35 8.85 12.57 -11.21
C ASP A 35 8.85 12.61 -9.67
N VAL A 36 8.04 11.74 -9.07
CA VAL A 36 7.74 11.75 -7.62
C VAL A 36 8.06 10.40 -6.97
N LEU A 37 8.61 10.46 -5.75
CA LEU A 37 8.67 9.32 -4.84
C LEU A 37 7.55 9.41 -3.81
N PHE A 38 6.59 8.51 -3.89
CA PHE A 38 5.55 8.37 -2.88
C PHE A 38 6.06 7.54 -1.71
N ILE A 39 5.80 8.01 -0.48
CA ILE A 39 6.05 7.26 0.74
C ILE A 39 4.69 6.92 1.36
N ALA A 40 4.25 5.68 1.16
CA ALA A 40 3.01 5.16 1.68
C ALA A 40 3.25 4.60 3.10
N ASN A 41 2.63 5.20 4.10
CA ASN A 41 2.75 4.84 5.51
C ASN A 41 1.56 3.99 5.96
N ASP A 42 1.83 2.77 6.43
CA ASP A 42 0.86 1.79 6.94
C ASP A 42 -0.26 1.39 5.98
N TRP A 43 -1.06 0.42 6.44
CA TRP A 43 -2.15 -0.20 5.68
C TRP A 43 -3.14 0.82 5.09
N HIS A 44 -3.34 1.97 5.73
CA HIS A 44 -4.24 3.03 5.26
C HIS A 44 -3.86 3.56 3.86
N THR A 45 -2.57 3.56 3.52
CA THR A 45 -2.05 4.09 2.25
C THR A 45 -1.56 3.01 1.31
N ALA A 46 -1.79 1.74 1.65
CA ALA A 46 -1.30 0.59 0.89
C ALA A 46 -1.92 0.44 -0.51
N LEU A 47 -2.99 1.19 -0.82
CA LEU A 47 -3.58 1.24 -2.16
C LEU A 47 -2.82 2.14 -3.14
N ILE A 48 -1.96 3.07 -2.66
CA ILE A 48 -1.18 3.97 -3.53
C ILE A 48 -0.44 3.22 -4.65
N PRO A 49 0.37 2.17 -4.39
CA PRO A 49 1.08 1.48 -5.47
C PRO A 49 0.13 0.76 -6.44
N CYS A 50 -1.01 0.25 -5.96
CA CYS A 50 -2.01 -0.40 -6.80
C CYS A 50 -2.68 0.61 -7.75
N TYR A 51 -3.14 1.73 -7.23
CA TYR A 51 -3.76 2.80 -8.03
C TYR A 51 -2.77 3.45 -8.98
N LEU A 52 -1.53 3.70 -8.53
CA LEU A 52 -0.47 4.25 -9.37
C LEU A 52 -0.26 3.38 -10.64
N LYS A 53 -0.12 2.06 -10.47
CA LYS A 53 0.06 1.13 -11.59
C LYS A 53 -1.18 1.03 -12.48
N SER A 54 -2.34 0.80 -11.88
CA SER A 54 -3.58 0.48 -12.59
C SER A 54 -4.24 1.68 -13.29
N MET A 55 -4.22 2.86 -12.67
CA MET A 55 -4.98 4.02 -13.12
C MET A 55 -4.13 5.09 -13.81
N TYR A 56 -2.84 5.18 -13.48
CA TYR A 56 -1.94 6.23 -13.98
C TYR A 56 -0.90 5.67 -14.95
N GLN A 57 -0.07 4.72 -14.51
CA GLN A 57 1.00 4.17 -15.35
C GLN A 57 0.47 3.45 -16.58
N SER A 58 -0.66 2.74 -16.46
CA SER A 58 -1.38 2.16 -17.60
C SER A 58 -1.81 3.17 -18.67
N ARG A 59 -1.87 4.47 -18.32
CA ARG A 59 -2.25 5.59 -19.19
C ARG A 59 -1.08 6.49 -19.58
N GLY A 60 0.15 6.10 -19.28
CA GLY A 60 1.35 6.89 -19.59
C GLY A 60 1.64 8.03 -18.62
N ILE A 61 1.00 8.04 -17.44
CA ILE A 61 1.17 9.06 -16.40
C ILE A 61 2.05 8.49 -15.28
N TYR A 62 2.89 9.30 -14.63
CA TYR A 62 3.76 8.87 -13.53
C TYR A 62 4.70 7.70 -13.89
N LEU A 63 5.17 7.65 -15.14
CA LEU A 63 6.00 6.54 -15.64
C LEU A 63 7.29 6.33 -14.83
N ASN A 64 7.89 7.41 -14.34
CA ASN A 64 9.10 7.36 -13.53
C ASN A 64 8.82 7.29 -12.02
N ALA A 65 7.58 7.51 -11.58
CA ALA A 65 7.25 7.56 -10.17
C ALA A 65 7.48 6.22 -9.48
N LYS A 66 7.92 6.28 -8.22
CA LYS A 66 8.19 5.12 -7.38
C LYS A 66 7.42 5.21 -6.08
N VAL A 67 7.24 4.07 -5.43
CA VAL A 67 6.53 3.97 -4.15
C VAL A 67 7.40 3.20 -3.16
N ALA A 68 7.73 3.84 -2.05
CA ALA A 68 8.25 3.19 -0.85
C ALA A 68 7.09 2.96 0.13
N PHE A 69 6.91 1.73 0.59
CA PHE A 69 5.89 1.38 1.58
C PHE A 69 6.54 1.19 2.96
N CYS A 70 6.12 1.99 3.94
CA CYS A 70 6.66 2.01 5.29
C CYS A 70 5.69 1.36 6.29
N ILE A 71 6.13 0.27 6.89
CA ILE A 71 5.40 -0.44 7.95
C ILE A 71 5.78 0.16 9.30
N HIS A 72 4.83 0.77 10.00
CA HIS A 72 5.05 1.29 11.35
C HIS A 72 4.66 0.25 12.40
N ASN A 73 3.60 -0.51 12.13
CA ASN A 73 3.13 -1.56 13.02
C ASN A 73 2.42 -2.68 12.26
N ILE A 74 3.03 -3.87 12.23
CA ILE A 74 2.51 -5.06 11.55
C ILE A 74 1.20 -5.62 12.13
N ALA A 75 0.82 -5.22 13.35
CA ALA A 75 -0.41 -5.70 13.99
C ALA A 75 -1.68 -5.20 13.29
N TYR A 76 -1.61 -4.04 12.63
CA TYR A 76 -2.74 -3.44 11.92
C TYR A 76 -2.52 -3.51 10.42
N GLN A 77 -3.29 -4.37 9.74
CA GLN A 77 -3.00 -4.73 8.34
C GLN A 77 -4.09 -4.31 7.34
N GLY A 78 -5.22 -3.77 7.80
CA GLY A 78 -6.39 -3.52 6.95
C GLY A 78 -6.96 -4.82 6.40
N ARG A 79 -7.45 -5.69 7.29
CA ARG A 79 -8.10 -6.98 6.93
C ARG A 79 -9.60 -6.75 6.76
N PHE A 80 -10.10 -6.86 5.53
CA PHE A 80 -11.52 -6.66 5.19
C PHE A 80 -12.14 -7.90 4.55
N ALA A 81 -13.47 -7.92 4.35
CA ALA A 81 -14.11 -9.09 3.79
C ALA A 81 -13.64 -9.29 2.35
N PHE A 82 -13.46 -10.53 1.91
CA PHE A 82 -12.99 -10.80 0.55
C PHE A 82 -13.97 -10.27 -0.52
N SER A 83 -15.26 -10.22 -0.18
CA SER A 83 -16.34 -9.63 -1.00
C SER A 83 -16.19 -8.13 -1.25
N ASP A 84 -15.36 -7.44 -0.47
CA ASP A 84 -15.25 -5.98 -0.52
C ASP A 84 -14.23 -5.52 -1.58
N PHE A 85 -13.44 -6.43 -2.16
CA PHE A 85 -12.47 -6.11 -3.21
C PHE A 85 -13.05 -5.28 -4.37
N PRO A 86 -14.23 -5.58 -4.93
CA PRO A 86 -14.82 -4.79 -6.01
C PRO A 86 -15.07 -3.32 -5.63
N LEU A 87 -15.24 -3.00 -4.35
CA LEU A 87 -15.43 -1.62 -3.88
C LEU A 87 -14.19 -0.75 -4.08
N LEU A 88 -13.02 -1.36 -4.28
CA LEU A 88 -11.76 -0.66 -4.56
C LEU A 88 -11.63 -0.19 -6.00
N ASN A 89 -12.50 -0.64 -6.92
CA ASN A 89 -12.43 -0.33 -8.35
C ASN A 89 -11.03 -0.63 -8.96
N LEU A 90 -10.33 -1.64 -8.43
CA LEU A 90 -9.05 -2.12 -8.96
C LEU A 90 -9.30 -3.23 -9.99
N PRO A 91 -8.46 -3.33 -11.05
CA PRO A 91 -8.52 -4.46 -11.97
C PRO A 91 -8.26 -5.80 -11.25
N ASP A 92 -8.86 -6.88 -11.77
CA ASP A 92 -8.81 -8.22 -11.16
C ASP A 92 -7.39 -8.80 -11.05
N GLU A 93 -6.45 -8.34 -11.86
CA GLU A 93 -5.03 -8.72 -11.78
C GLU A 93 -4.41 -8.40 -10.41
N PHE A 94 -4.89 -7.36 -9.72
CA PHE A 94 -4.42 -7.00 -8.38
C PHE A 94 -5.01 -7.88 -7.28
N ARG A 95 -6.10 -8.62 -7.54
CA ARG A 95 -6.83 -9.38 -6.51
C ARG A 95 -5.93 -10.37 -5.77
N GLY A 96 -4.98 -10.99 -6.48
CA GLY A 96 -4.00 -11.91 -5.89
C GLY A 96 -3.08 -11.24 -4.84
N SER A 97 -2.79 -9.95 -5.01
CA SER A 97 -1.98 -9.17 -4.06
C SER A 97 -2.74 -8.92 -2.76
N PHE A 98 -4.07 -8.81 -2.80
CA PHE A 98 -4.91 -8.65 -1.61
C PHE A 98 -5.30 -9.98 -0.94
N ASP A 99 -5.35 -11.08 -1.69
CA ASP A 99 -5.87 -12.37 -1.20
C ASP A 99 -5.08 -12.86 0.02
N PHE A 100 -5.78 -13.10 1.12
CA PHE A 100 -5.19 -13.40 2.42
C PHE A 100 -6.08 -14.37 3.20
N ILE A 101 -5.45 -15.35 3.84
CA ILE A 101 -6.12 -16.29 4.74
C ILE A 101 -5.82 -15.88 6.17
N ASP A 102 -6.83 -15.32 6.83
CA ASP A 102 -6.78 -14.86 8.22
C ASP A 102 -7.01 -16.04 9.17
N GLY A 103 -6.23 -16.12 10.24
CA GLY A 103 -6.40 -17.08 11.33
C GLY A 103 -5.97 -18.50 10.98
N TYR A 104 -4.82 -18.68 10.31
CA TYR A 104 -4.38 -20.02 9.87
C TYR A 104 -4.23 -21.02 11.03
N GLU A 105 -3.78 -20.56 12.20
CA GLU A 105 -3.62 -21.35 13.44
C GLU A 105 -4.69 -21.03 14.51
N LYS A 106 -5.72 -20.25 14.16
CA LYS A 106 -6.76 -19.78 15.07
C LYS A 106 -8.06 -20.56 14.85
N PRO A 107 -8.94 -20.64 15.86
CA PRO A 107 -10.23 -21.35 15.73
C PRO A 107 -11.16 -20.74 14.68
N VAL A 108 -10.93 -19.47 14.29
CA VAL A 108 -11.66 -18.79 13.24
C VAL A 108 -10.70 -18.53 12.08
N LYS A 109 -10.90 -19.27 10.98
CA LYS A 109 -10.17 -19.10 9.72
C LYS A 109 -11.09 -18.49 8.67
N GLY A 110 -10.60 -17.52 7.90
CA GLY A 110 -11.42 -16.85 6.88
C GLY A 110 -10.61 -16.24 5.75
N ARG A 111 -11.14 -16.32 4.53
CA ARG A 111 -10.58 -15.58 3.40
C ARG A 111 -10.94 -14.10 3.52
N LYS A 112 -9.94 -13.24 3.36
CA LYS A 112 -10.01 -11.79 3.52
C LYS A 112 -9.23 -11.11 2.41
N ILE A 113 -9.44 -9.81 2.26
CA ILE A 113 -8.47 -8.95 1.59
C ILE A 113 -7.57 -8.31 2.65
N ASN A 114 -6.27 -8.19 2.37
CA ASN A 114 -5.29 -7.59 3.27
C ASN A 114 -4.56 -6.46 2.53
N TRP A 115 -4.85 -5.22 2.95
CA TRP A 115 -4.33 -4.04 2.29
C TRP A 115 -2.82 -3.92 2.49
N MET A 116 -2.30 -4.17 3.68
CA MET A 116 -0.86 -4.15 3.93
C MET A 116 -0.10 -5.15 3.05
N LYS A 117 -0.63 -6.37 2.88
CA LYS A 117 -0.08 -7.37 1.96
C LYS A 117 0.03 -6.82 0.53
N ALA A 118 -1.02 -6.16 0.04
CA ALA A 118 -1.00 -5.54 -1.28
C ALA A 118 0.04 -4.41 -1.36
N GLY A 119 0.14 -3.55 -0.34
CA GLY A 119 1.16 -2.49 -0.28
C GLY A 119 2.58 -3.04 -0.33
N ILE A 120 2.84 -4.13 0.40
CA ILE A 120 4.13 -4.82 0.39
C ILE A 120 4.46 -5.36 -1.01
N LEU A 121 3.53 -6.09 -1.63
CA LEU A 121 3.73 -6.73 -2.92
C LEU A 121 3.83 -5.76 -4.09
N GLU A 122 3.06 -4.66 -4.04
CA GLU A 122 2.95 -3.74 -5.17
C GLU A 122 3.92 -2.56 -5.11
N SER A 123 4.53 -2.29 -3.95
CA SER A 123 5.52 -1.22 -3.81
C SER A 123 6.87 -1.56 -4.46
N HIS A 124 7.68 -0.53 -4.71
CA HIS A 124 9.03 -0.68 -5.25
C HIS A 124 10.07 -0.94 -4.15
N ARG A 125 9.77 -0.50 -2.93
CA ARG A 125 10.62 -0.69 -1.77
C ARG A 125 9.76 -0.81 -0.52
N VAL A 126 10.11 -1.74 0.35
CA VAL A 126 9.48 -1.88 1.66
C VAL A 126 10.49 -1.47 2.73
N VAL A 127 10.04 -0.63 3.66
CA VAL A 127 10.84 -0.12 4.77
C VAL A 127 10.04 -0.21 6.07
N THR A 128 10.74 -0.08 7.19
CA THR A 128 10.14 -0.05 8.52
C THR A 128 10.90 0.91 9.43
N VAL A 129 10.35 1.21 10.58
CA VAL A 129 10.79 2.29 11.47
C VAL A 129 12.10 2.02 12.22
N SER A 130 12.61 0.78 12.22
CA SER A 130 13.94 0.51 12.77
C SER A 130 14.61 -0.73 12.16
N PRO A 131 15.96 -0.77 12.12
CA PRO A 131 16.69 -1.95 11.65
C PRO A 131 16.42 -3.20 12.47
N TYR A 132 16.27 -3.06 13.79
CA TYR A 132 15.98 -4.20 14.67
C TYR A 132 14.56 -4.73 14.43
N TYR A 133 13.58 -3.84 14.27
CA TYR A 133 12.21 -4.25 13.96
C TYR A 133 12.13 -4.92 12.60
N ALA A 134 12.92 -4.47 11.61
CA ALA A 134 13.04 -5.17 10.32
C ALA A 134 13.49 -6.64 10.50
N GLN A 135 14.48 -6.87 11.36
CA GLN A 135 14.96 -8.23 11.67
C GLN A 135 13.91 -9.06 12.41
N GLU A 136 13.20 -8.45 13.37
CA GLU A 136 12.12 -9.13 14.09
C GLU A 136 10.98 -9.57 13.17
N LEU A 137 10.58 -8.73 12.21
CA LEU A 137 9.49 -9.02 11.29
C LEU A 137 9.74 -10.24 10.40
N VAL A 138 11.00 -10.57 10.13
CA VAL A 138 11.39 -11.70 9.25
C VAL A 138 11.90 -12.92 10.02
N SER A 139 12.19 -12.78 11.32
CA SER A 139 12.87 -13.80 12.13
C SER A 139 11.99 -14.99 12.51
N ALA A 140 10.67 -14.79 12.64
CA ALA A 140 9.74 -15.85 13.03
C ALA A 140 8.32 -15.63 12.48
N VAL A 141 7.57 -16.72 12.35
CA VAL A 141 6.22 -16.74 11.73
C VAL A 141 5.22 -15.92 12.56
N ASP A 142 5.31 -15.99 13.89
CA ASP A 142 4.46 -15.25 14.83
C ASP A 142 4.70 -13.73 14.76
N LYS A 143 5.95 -13.31 14.51
CA LYS A 143 6.35 -11.89 14.46
C LYS A 143 5.85 -11.16 13.21
N GLY A 144 5.73 -11.87 12.08
CA GLY A 144 5.18 -11.32 10.85
C GLY A 144 3.65 -11.21 10.85
N VAL A 145 2.96 -11.71 11.89
CA VAL A 145 1.49 -11.69 12.02
C VAL A 145 0.82 -12.16 10.72
N GLU A 146 1.19 -13.36 10.27
CA GLU A 146 0.70 -14.02 9.05
C GLU A 146 1.14 -13.37 7.71
N LEU A 147 2.01 -12.36 7.74
CA LEU A 147 2.65 -11.76 6.57
C LEU A 147 4.14 -12.13 6.41
N ASP A 148 4.67 -13.02 7.26
CA ASP A 148 6.09 -13.43 7.26
C ASP A 148 6.55 -13.96 5.88
N ASN A 149 5.70 -14.76 5.22
CA ASN A 149 5.97 -15.31 3.89
C ASN A 149 6.09 -14.25 2.79
N VAL A 150 5.44 -13.11 2.98
CA VAL A 150 5.46 -11.99 2.02
C VAL A 150 6.64 -11.08 2.34
N LEU A 151 6.89 -10.79 3.61
CA LEU A 151 8.00 -9.96 4.08
C LEU A 151 9.37 -10.56 3.75
N ARG A 152 9.52 -11.88 3.74
CA ARG A 152 10.78 -12.54 3.35
C ARG A 152 11.12 -12.43 1.85
N LYS A 153 10.21 -11.91 1.01
CA LYS A 153 10.40 -11.75 -0.44
C LYS A 153 10.84 -10.35 -0.87
N THR A 154 10.93 -9.40 0.08
CA THR A 154 11.14 -7.96 -0.18
C THR A 154 12.56 -7.48 0.09
#